data_AF-A0A518GNB0-F1
#
_entry.id   AF-A0A518GNB0-F1
#
_cell.length_a   1.000
_cell.length_b   1.000
_cell.length_c   1.000
_cell.angle_alpha   90.00
_cell.angle_beta   90.00
_cell.angle_gamma   90.00
#
_symmetry.space_group_name_H-M   'P 1'
#
loop_
_entity.id
_entity.type
_entity.pdbx_description
1 polymer ?
#
loop_
_entity_poly.entity_id
_entity_poly.type
_entity_poly.pdbx_seq_one_letter_code
_entity_poly.pdbx_strand_id
1 'polypeptide(L)'
;MAIAKLQSGEPIVLDHTPSADVAAGAVVVIGNDVRIAHHSIAANQPGALSAGGAVYTVPKDTSTFADGAIVYWDESEQKASSSSDSNANKRMGTSVGAYATGATTMNVLHLANT
;
A
#
# COMPACT_ATOMS: atom_id res chain seq x y z
N MET A 1 -14.82 1.01 -0.54
CA MET A 1 -14.25 2.35 -0.85
C MET A 1 -12.77 2.17 -1.14
N ALA A 2 -12.20 2.84 -2.14
CA ALA A 2 -10.78 2.68 -2.51
C ALA A 2 -9.88 3.17 -1.36
N ILE A 3 -8.99 2.29 -0.88
CA ILE A 3 -8.09 2.57 0.25
C ILE A 3 -6.76 3.16 -0.20
N ALA A 4 -6.27 2.81 -1.40
CA ALA A 4 -5.10 3.41 -2.02
C ALA A 4 -5.46 4.12 -3.33
N LYS A 5 -4.90 5.32 -3.56
CA LYS A 5 -5.10 6.09 -4.80
C LYS A 5 -3.75 6.46 -5.41
N LEU A 6 -3.55 6.16 -6.70
CA LEU A 6 -2.36 6.58 -7.44
C LEU A 6 -2.33 8.11 -7.54
N GLN A 7 -1.20 8.72 -7.17
CA GLN A 7 -1.00 10.17 -7.21
C GLN A 7 -0.05 10.59 -8.34
N SER A 8 1.07 9.88 -8.51
CA SER A 8 2.09 10.20 -9.52
C SER A 8 3.05 9.03 -9.75
N GLY A 9 3.63 8.93 -10.94
CA GLY A 9 4.67 7.94 -11.30
C GLY A 9 4.19 6.85 -12.26
N GLU A 10 5.12 6.00 -12.69
CA GLU A 10 4.88 4.83 -13.54
C GLU A 10 5.00 3.56 -12.70
N PRO A 11 3.86 2.96 -12.29
CA PRO A 11 3.88 1.78 -11.44
C PRO A 11 4.35 0.55 -12.20
N ILE A 12 5.17 -0.27 -11.55
CA ILE A 12 5.54 -1.60 -12.04
C ILE A 12 4.35 -2.51 -11.77
N VAL A 13 3.69 -2.97 -12.84
CA VAL A 13 2.51 -3.85 -12.75
C VAL A 13 2.92 -5.30 -12.96
N LEU A 14 2.38 -6.20 -12.13
CA LEU A 14 2.51 -7.65 -12.28
C LEU A 14 1.14 -8.30 -12.41
N ASP A 15 1.06 -9.28 -13.30
CA ASP A 15 -0.11 -10.13 -13.44
C ASP A 15 -0.38 -10.90 -12.15
N HIS A 16 -1.64 -10.94 -11.76
CA HIS A 16 -2.09 -11.61 -10.56
C HIS A 16 -3.53 -12.12 -10.73
N THR A 17 -3.74 -13.38 -10.35
CA THR A 17 -5.06 -14.00 -10.30
C THR A 17 -5.42 -14.23 -8.83
N PRO A 18 -6.25 -13.37 -8.21
CA PRO A 18 -6.61 -13.52 -6.81
C PRO A 18 -7.62 -14.66 -6.62
N SER A 19 -7.59 -15.31 -5.46
CA SER A 19 -8.56 -16.34 -5.07
C SER A 19 -9.89 -15.77 -4.56
N ALA A 20 -9.92 -14.48 -4.21
CA ALA A 20 -11.08 -13.73 -3.74
C ALA A 20 -11.22 -12.40 -4.49
N ASP A 21 -12.38 -11.76 -4.36
CA ASP A 21 -12.63 -10.46 -5.00
C ASP A 21 -11.70 -9.39 -4.41
N VAL A 22 -10.99 -8.68 -5.29
CA VAL A 22 -10.12 -7.56 -4.95
C VAL A 22 -10.76 -6.27 -5.46
N ALA A 23 -11.07 -5.35 -4.55
CA ALA A 23 -11.64 -4.07 -4.93
C ALA A 23 -10.60 -3.14 -5.57
N ALA A 24 -11.05 -2.19 -6.39
CA ALA A 24 -10.18 -1.13 -6.89
C ALA A 24 -9.59 -0.31 -5.72
N GLY A 25 -8.29 -0.06 -5.77
CA GLY A 25 -7.52 0.60 -4.72
C GLY A 25 -7.24 -0.29 -3.51
N ALA A 26 -7.56 -1.58 -3.54
CA ALA A 26 -7.21 -2.49 -2.46
C ALA A 26 -5.69 -2.71 -2.40
N VAL A 27 -5.17 -2.81 -1.17
CA VAL A 27 -3.79 -3.17 -0.89
C VAL A 27 -3.77 -4.66 -0.53
N VAL A 28 -2.99 -5.42 -1.28
CA VAL A 28 -2.88 -6.89 -1.16
C VAL A 28 -1.47 -7.22 -0.74
N VAL A 29 -1.34 -8.00 0.34
CA VAL A 29 -0.04 -8.51 0.79
C VAL A 29 0.19 -9.89 0.17
N ILE A 30 1.28 -10.04 -0.58
CA ILE A 30 1.68 -11.31 -1.19
C ILE A 30 3.04 -11.71 -0.60
N GLY A 31 3.02 -12.61 0.38
CA GLY A 31 4.22 -12.99 1.13
C GLY A 31 4.76 -11.80 1.94
N ASN A 32 5.86 -11.21 1.48
CA ASN A 32 6.43 -9.99 2.07
C ASN A 32 6.23 -8.74 1.20
N ASP A 33 5.68 -8.88 0.00
CA ASP A 33 5.42 -7.76 -0.90
C ASP A 33 4.06 -7.15 -0.63
N VAL A 34 4.01 -5.83 -0.59
CA VAL A 34 2.75 -5.07 -0.64
C VAL A 34 2.48 -4.72 -2.10
N ARG A 35 1.27 -5.01 -2.59
CA ARG A 35 0.83 -4.67 -3.96
C ARG A 35 -0.51 -3.96 -3.95
N ILE A 36 -0.82 -3.18 -4.98
CA ILE A 36 -2.03 -2.34 -5.03
C ILE A 36 -2.82 -2.62 -6.30
N ALA A 37 -4.12 -2.87 -6.16
CA ALA A 37 -5.04 -3.05 -7.28
C ALA A 37 -5.48 -1.69 -7.84
N HIS A 38 -5.28 -1.44 -9.14
CA HIS A 38 -5.82 -0.21 -9.78
C HIS A 38 -7.28 -0.37 -10.22
N HIS A 39 -7.66 -1.59 -10.55
CA HIS A 39 -9.02 -1.95 -10.95
C HIS A 39 -9.55 -3.04 -10.03
N SER A 40 -10.87 -3.19 -9.98
CA SER A 40 -11.48 -4.34 -9.32
C SER A 40 -11.16 -5.61 -10.10
N ILE A 41 -10.71 -6.65 -9.40
CA ILE A 41 -10.39 -7.96 -9.96
C ILE A 41 -11.33 -8.97 -9.28
N ALA A 42 -12.17 -9.64 -10.05
CA ALA A 42 -13.04 -10.68 -9.51
C ALA A 42 -12.23 -11.93 -9.14
N ALA A 43 -12.73 -12.71 -8.18
CA ALA A 43 -12.13 -13.97 -7.80
C ALA A 43 -11.89 -14.89 -9.00
N ASN A 44 -10.70 -15.48 -9.08
CA ASN A 44 -10.26 -16.40 -10.12
C ASN A 44 -10.21 -15.79 -11.54
N GLN A 45 -10.25 -14.46 -11.67
CA GLN A 45 -10.06 -13.78 -12.95
C GLN A 45 -8.65 -13.18 -13.04
N PRO A 46 -8.03 -13.16 -14.23
CA PRO A 46 -6.75 -12.49 -14.42
C PRO A 46 -6.91 -10.99 -14.19
N GLY A 47 -5.99 -10.42 -13.44
CA GLY A 47 -5.86 -8.97 -13.23
C GLY A 47 -4.40 -8.58 -13.05
N ALA A 48 -4.18 -7.31 -12.69
CA ALA A 48 -2.84 -6.78 -12.46
C ALA A 48 -2.78 -5.97 -11.16
N LEU A 49 -1.66 -6.08 -10.45
CA LEU A 49 -1.36 -5.32 -9.24
C LEU A 49 -0.07 -4.53 -9.42
N SER A 50 -0.05 -3.28 -8.96
CA SER A 50 1.18 -2.49 -8.85
C SER A 50 2.04 -3.04 -7.71
N ALA A 51 3.33 -3.27 -7.95
CA ALA A 51 4.31 -3.70 -6.96
C ALA A 51 5.35 -2.63 -6.57
N GLY A 52 5.22 -1.42 -7.10
CA GLY A 52 6.07 -0.29 -6.70
C GLY A 52 6.24 0.73 -7.82
N GLY A 53 7.12 1.72 -7.60
CA GLY A 53 7.52 2.70 -8.62
C GLY A 53 6.63 3.94 -8.72
N ALA A 54 5.59 4.04 -7.91
CA ALA A 54 4.67 5.16 -7.92
C ALA A 54 4.29 5.63 -6.50
N VAL A 55 3.77 6.84 -6.42
CA VAL A 55 3.28 7.44 -5.18
C VAL A 55 1.79 7.16 -5.03
N TYR A 56 1.39 6.67 -3.87
CA TYR A 56 0.00 6.39 -3.52
C TYR A 56 -0.44 7.18 -2.29
N THR A 57 -1.68 7.64 -2.27
CA THR A 57 -2.34 8.13 -1.06
C THR A 57 -3.06 6.97 -0.38
N VAL A 58 -2.75 6.72 0.89
CA VAL A 58 -3.32 5.65 1.72
C VAL A 58 -3.79 6.17 3.07
N PRO A 59 -4.74 5.51 3.75
CA PRO A 59 -5.06 5.80 5.14
C PRO A 59 -3.85 5.48 6.03
N LYS A 60 -3.70 6.22 7.13
CA LYS A 60 -2.67 5.95 8.14
C LYS A 60 -3.28 5.79 9.52
N ASP A 61 -2.55 5.12 10.39
CA ASP A 61 -2.83 5.05 11.82
C ASP A 61 -2.55 6.40 12.52
N THR A 62 -2.58 6.42 13.84
CA THR A 62 -2.26 7.61 14.66
C THR A 62 -0.76 7.92 14.73
N SER A 63 0.09 7.15 14.06
CA SER A 63 1.53 7.34 14.06
C SER A 63 1.91 8.65 13.36
N THR A 64 3.04 9.19 13.78
CA THR A 64 3.69 10.34 13.15
C THR A 64 4.77 9.85 12.21
N PHE A 65 4.86 10.47 11.03
CA PHE A 65 5.90 10.16 10.05
C PHE A 65 6.70 11.42 9.76
N ALA A 66 8.03 11.32 9.80
CA ALA A 66 8.89 12.30 9.16
C ALA A 66 8.85 12.09 7.64
N ASP A 67 9.29 13.08 6.86
CA ASP A 67 9.50 12.89 5.42
C ASP A 67 10.60 11.84 5.17
N GLY A 68 10.37 10.93 4.22
CA GLY A 68 11.28 9.81 3.92
C GLY A 68 11.30 8.68 4.96
N ALA A 69 10.46 8.71 6.00
CA ALA A 69 10.36 7.64 6.98
C ALA A 69 9.86 6.33 6.35
N ILE A 70 10.31 5.18 6.88
CA ILE A 70 9.84 3.87 6.43
C ILE A 70 8.36 3.72 6.80
N VAL A 71 7.57 3.22 5.85
CA VAL A 71 6.15 2.97 6.00
C VAL A 71 5.89 1.48 5.87
N TYR A 72 5.20 0.94 6.86
CA TYR A 72 4.68 -0.42 6.87
C TYR A 72 3.17 -0.40 6.60
N TRP A 73 2.66 -1.47 6.00
CA TRP A 73 1.23 -1.69 5.83
C TRP A 73 0.74 -2.69 6.87
N ASP A 74 -0.23 -2.25 7.66
CA ASP A 74 -1.02 -3.11 8.55
C ASP A 74 -2.18 -3.69 7.75
N GLU A 75 -2.09 -4.98 7.44
CA GLU A 75 -3.13 -5.71 6.70
C GLU A 75 -4.41 -5.90 7.51
N SER A 76 -4.31 -5.96 8.85
CA SER A 76 -5.47 -6.16 9.73
C SER A 76 -6.30 -4.89 9.83
N GLU A 77 -5.65 -3.74 10.00
CA GLU A 77 -6.33 -2.45 10.08
C GLU A 77 -6.53 -1.75 8.73
N GLN A 78 -5.87 -2.23 7.68
CA GLN A 78 -5.84 -1.61 6.34
C GLN A 78 -5.34 -0.16 6.40
N LYS A 79 -4.23 0.06 7.12
CA LYS A 79 -3.62 1.38 7.33
C LYS A 79 -2.10 1.34 7.25
N ALA A 80 -1.51 2.47 6.87
CA ALA A 80 -0.09 2.70 7.02
C ALA A 80 0.29 2.85 8.49
N SER A 81 1.36 2.17 8.91
CA SER A 81 1.92 2.20 10.26
C SER A 81 3.44 2.45 10.24
N SER A 82 3.96 3.02 11.32
CA SER A 82 5.40 3.26 11.51
C SER A 82 6.13 2.06 12.12
N SER A 83 5.40 1.03 12.55
CA SER A 83 5.94 -0.18 13.16
C SER A 83 5.81 -1.38 12.22
N SER A 84 6.86 -2.20 12.16
CA SER A 84 6.80 -3.52 11.51
C SER A 84 5.99 -4.54 12.32
N ASP A 85 5.65 -4.21 13.56
CA ASP A 85 4.95 -5.08 14.53
C ASP A 85 5.53 -6.51 14.53
N SER A 86 6.82 -6.62 14.89
CA SER A 86 7.55 -7.90 14.85
C SER A 86 7.49 -8.64 13.49
N ASN A 87 7.46 -7.89 12.39
CA ASN A 87 7.32 -8.35 11.00
C ASN A 87 5.92 -8.81 10.58
N ALA A 88 4.89 -8.55 11.39
CA ALA A 88 3.50 -8.70 10.96
C ALA A 88 3.16 -7.70 9.85
N ASN A 89 3.54 -6.42 10.02
CA ASN A 89 3.31 -5.38 9.03
C ASN A 89 4.41 -5.40 7.96
N LYS A 90 4.01 -5.42 6.68
CA LYS A 90 4.94 -5.52 5.56
C LYS A 90 5.36 -4.16 5.05
N ARG A 91 6.61 -4.03 4.61
CA ARG A 91 7.13 -2.76 4.12
C ARG A 91 6.38 -2.36 2.85
N MET A 92 5.79 -1.18 2.88
CA MET A 92 5.12 -0.58 1.73
C MET A 92 6.03 0.41 0.99
N GLY A 93 6.92 1.10 1.70
CA GLY A 93 7.85 2.03 1.08
C GLY A 93 8.29 3.14 2.01
N THR A 94 8.33 4.38 1.50
CA THR A 94 8.75 5.57 2.26
C THR A 94 7.72 6.68 2.19
N SER A 95 7.54 7.43 3.27
CA SER A 95 6.63 8.57 3.32
C SER A 95 7.08 9.68 2.37
N VAL A 96 6.11 10.37 1.78
CA VAL A 96 6.32 11.58 0.98
C VAL A 96 5.68 12.74 1.72
N GLY A 97 6.50 13.49 2.46
CA GLY A 97 6.11 14.52 3.40
C GLY A 97 6.06 14.04 4.86
N ALA A 98 6.01 15.01 5.77
CA ALA A 98 5.79 14.76 7.19
C ALA A 98 4.29 14.74 7.53
N TYR A 99 3.87 13.79 8.36
CA TYR A 99 2.48 13.61 8.77
C TYR A 99 2.36 13.55 10.29
N ALA A 100 1.51 14.41 10.85
CA ALA A 100 1.19 14.42 12.28
C ALA A 100 0.10 13.40 12.62
N THR A 101 -0.09 13.12 13.92
CA THR A 101 -1.12 12.20 14.44
C THR A 101 -2.52 12.49 13.92
N GLY A 102 -2.89 13.76 13.75
CA GLY A 102 -4.22 14.17 13.29
C GLY A 102 -4.51 13.97 11.80
N ALA A 103 -3.50 13.65 10.98
CA ALA A 103 -3.75 13.32 9.58
C ALA A 103 -4.34 11.91 9.48
N THR A 104 -5.37 11.73 8.64
CA THR A 104 -6.03 10.44 8.43
C THR A 104 -5.49 9.70 7.20
N THR A 105 -4.75 10.40 6.35
CA THR A 105 -4.17 9.88 5.11
C THR A 105 -2.74 10.38 4.93
N MET A 106 -1.94 9.63 4.17
CA MET A 106 -0.59 10.02 3.80
C MET A 106 -0.25 9.60 2.37
N ASN A 107 0.76 10.26 1.80
CA ASN A 107 1.39 9.84 0.55
C ASN A 107 2.61 8.96 0.86
N VAL A 108 2.68 7.83 0.18
CA VAL A 108 3.77 6.87 0.26
C VAL A 108 4.34 6.63 -1.13
N LEU A 109 5.66 6.70 -1.26
CA LEU A 109 6.37 6.17 -2.41
C LEU A 109 6.40 4.66 -2.24
N HIS A 110 5.61 3.96 -3.04
CA HIS A 110 5.52 2.50 -3.01
C HIS A 110 6.80 1.91 -3.61
N LEU A 111 7.50 1.10 -2.81
CA LEU A 111 8.74 0.46 -3.20
C LEU A 111 8.60 -1.05 -3.05
N ALA A 112 9.05 -1.79 -4.06
CA ALA A 112 9.14 -3.24 -3.96
C ALA A 112 10.05 -3.64 -2.79
N ASN A 113 9.75 -4.77 -2.16
CA ASN A 113 10.59 -5.31 -1.10
C ASN A 113 11.75 -6.07 -1.74
N THR A 114 12.88 -5.39 -1.95
CA THR A 114 14.14 -5.98 -2.41
C THR A 114 14.96 -6.54 -1.25
#